data_AF-A0AAW4WQV6-F1
#
_entry.id   AF-A0AAW4WQV6-F1
#
_cell.length_a   1.000
_cell.length_b   1.000
_cell.length_c   1.000
_cell.angle_alpha   90.00
_cell.angle_beta   90.00
_cell.angle_gamma   90.00
#
_symmetry.space_group_name_H-M   'P 1'
#
loop_
_entity.id
_entity.type
_entity.pdbx_description
1 polymer ?
#
loop_
_entity_poly.entity_id
_entity_poly.type
_entity_poly.pdbx_seq_one_letter_code
_entity_poly.pdbx_strand_id
1 'polypeptide(L)' 'MIVSRDPDFLRNRGEKVKGLLQKAGLGALPVLVDECSSNIWQRDLCNDTCYKAAWLFKNLLENEEALQGIAYF' A
#
# COMPACT_ATOMS: atom_id res chain seq x y z
N MET A 1 -5.05 15.26 4.48
CA MET A 1 -6.09 14.37 5.04
C MET A 1 -5.83 12.95 4.57
N ILE A 2 -5.88 11.95 5.46
CA ILE A 2 -5.70 10.55 5.03
C ILE A 2 -6.99 10.01 4.44
N VAL A 3 -6.89 9.25 3.35
CA VAL A 3 -8.09 8.72 2.65
C VAL A 3 -8.72 7.57 3.44
N SER A 4 -7.90 6.70 4.03
CA SER A 4 -8.36 5.58 4.86
C SER A 4 -8.03 5.81 6.33
N ARG A 5 -8.99 5.51 7.22
CA ARG A 5 -8.76 5.44 8.67
C ARG A 5 -8.26 4.09 9.15
N ASP A 6 -8.31 3.06 8.29
CA ASP A 6 -7.74 1.75 8.57
C ASP A 6 -6.21 1.86 8.47
N PRO A 7 -5.46 1.67 9.57
CA PRO A 7 -4.00 1.77 9.57
C PRO A 7 -3.37 0.64 8.73
N ASP A 8 -4.07 -0.47 8.54
CA ASP A 8 -3.60 -1.68 7.87
C ASP A 8 -4.23 -1.85 6.48
N PHE A 9 -4.75 -0.76 5.93
CA PHE A 9 -5.47 -0.77 4.66
C PHE A 9 -4.69 -1.45 3.53
N LEU A 10 -3.38 -1.16 3.40
CA LEU A 10 -2.54 -1.72 2.34
C LEU A 10 -2.44 -3.24 2.47
N ARG A 11 -2.19 -3.74 3.70
CA ARG A 11 -2.11 -5.18 4.00
C ARG A 11 -3.43 -5.87 3.67
N ASN A 12 -4.53 -5.35 4.21
CA ASN A 12 -5.87 -5.89 4.02
C ASN A 12 -6.28 -5.94 2.55
N ARG A 13 -5.88 -4.93 1.75
CA ARG A 13 -6.12 -4.91 0.30
C ARG A 13 -5.20 -5.87 -0.45
N GLY A 14 -3.92 -5.94 -0.09
CA GLY A 14 -2.96 -6.87 -0.67
C GLY A 14 -3.40 -8.33 -0.50
N GLU A 15 -3.82 -8.72 0.71
CA GLU A 15 -4.35 -10.05 1.01
C GLU A 15 -5.59 -10.38 0.18
N LYS A 16 -6.50 -9.42 0.04
CA LYS A 16 -7.70 -9.59 -0.78
C LYS A 16 -7.35 -9.83 -2.25
N VAL A 17 -6.42 -9.05 -2.81
CA VAL A 17 -5.97 -9.21 -4.21
C VAL A 17 -5.29 -10.56 -4.40
N LYS A 18 -4.38 -10.95 -3.51
CA LYS A 18 -3.75 -12.27 -3.55
C LYS A 18 -4.76 -13.42 -3.49
N GLY A 19 -5.76 -13.31 -2.62
CA GLY A 19 -6.84 -14.30 -2.53
C GLY A 19 -7.65 -14.42 -3.83
N LEU A 20 -7.86 -13.33 -4.56
CA LEU A 20 -8.48 -13.35 -5.88
C LEU A 20 -7.58 -14.01 -6.92
N LEU A 21 -6.29 -13.67 -6.95
CA LEU A 21 -5.32 -14.28 -7.86
C LEU A 21 -5.19 -15.79 -7.62
N GLN A 22 -5.17 -16.22 -6.37
CA GLN A 22 -5.10 -17.63 -6.02
C GLN A 22 -6.33 -18.41 -6.52
N LYS A 23 -7.53 -17.85 -6.35
CA LYS A 23 -8.77 -18.44 -6.88
C LYS A 23 -8.80 -18.49 -8.42
N ALA A 24 -8.11 -17.57 -9.08
CA ALA A 24 -7.98 -17.54 -10.54
C ALA A 24 -6.86 -18.44 -11.08
N GLY A 25 -6.12 -19.18 -10.23
CA GLY A 25 -4.98 -19.99 -10.64
C GLY A 25 -3.70 -19.18 -10.93
N LEU A 26 -3.68 -17.91 -10.54
CA LEU A 26 -2.59 -16.95 -10.78
C LEU A 26 -1.78 -16.64 -9.51
N GLY A 27 -1.90 -17.48 -8.47
CA GLY A 27 -1.30 -17.21 -7.15
C GLY A 27 0.23 -17.15 -7.11
N ALA A 28 0.91 -17.63 -8.15
CA ALA A 28 2.37 -17.55 -8.28
C ALA A 28 2.87 -16.23 -8.89
N LEU A 29 1.96 -15.40 -9.44
CA LEU A 29 2.36 -14.12 -10.04
C LEU A 29 2.72 -13.10 -8.95
N PRO A 30 3.80 -12.32 -9.15
CA PRO A 30 4.15 -11.24 -8.25
C PRO A 30 3.07 -10.15 -8.26
N VAL A 31 2.82 -9.56 -7.10
CA VAL A 31 1.88 -8.44 -6.94
C VAL A 31 2.68 -7.17 -6.69
N LEU A 32 2.47 -6.19 -7.58
CA LEU A 32 3.07 -4.87 -7.55
C LEU A 32 1.98 -3.83 -7.29
N VAL A 33 2.26 -2.86 -6.41
CA VAL A 33 1.43 -1.68 -6.22
C VAL A 33 2.03 -0.55 -7.02
N ASP A 34 1.38 -0.19 -8.12
CA ASP A 34 1.88 0.79 -9.08
C ASP A 34 1.82 2.24 -8.56
N GLU A 35 0.87 2.54 -7.67
CA GLU A 35 0.75 3.83 -7.01
C GLU A 35 0.31 3.66 -5.56
N CYS A 36 1.08 4.23 -4.63
CA CYS A 36 0.84 4.13 -3.20
C CYS A 36 1.10 5.47 -2.49
N SER A 37 0.08 5.94 -1.77
CA SER A 37 0.17 7.18 -1.01
C SER A 37 -0.88 7.18 0.12
N SER A 38 -0.65 8.00 1.15
CA SER A 38 -1.58 8.15 2.29
C SER A 38 -2.83 8.95 1.93
N ASN A 39 -2.76 9.68 0.82
CA ASN A 39 -3.82 10.51 0.27
C ASN A 39 -3.64 10.66 -1.26
N ILE A 40 -4.62 11.23 -1.95
CA ILE A 40 -4.62 11.34 -3.43
C ILE A 40 -4.39 12.78 -3.93
N TRP A 41 -4.07 13.72 -3.04
CA TRP A 41 -4.04 15.14 -3.34
C TRP A 41 -2.61 15.65 -3.42
N GLN A 42 -2.27 16.26 -4.57
CA GLN A 42 -0.92 16.80 -4.82
C GLN A 42 -0.55 17.98 -3.89
N ARG A 43 -1.53 18.71 -3.36
CA ARG A 43 -1.33 19.90 -2.52
C ARG A 43 -1.81 19.71 -1.08
N ASP A 44 -1.72 18.49 -0.57
CA ASP A 44 -2.03 18.20 0.82
C ASP A 44 -0.80 18.39 1.70
N LEU A 45 -0.92 19.27 2.71
CA LEU A 45 0.17 19.57 3.64
C LEU A 45 0.72 18.32 4.34
N CYS A 46 -0.09 17.28 4.55
CA CYS A 46 0.37 16.05 5.19
C CYS A 46 1.53 15.40 4.43
N ASN A 47 1.69 15.63 3.12
CA ASN A 47 2.79 15.10 2.33
C ASN A 47 4.16 15.62 2.78
N ASP A 48 4.23 16.81 3.39
CA ASP A 48 5.46 17.48 3.80
C ASP A 48 5.78 17.31 5.29
N THR A 49 5.10 16.39 5.98
CA THR A 49 5.23 16.19 7.43
C THR A 49 5.95 14.89 7.77
N CYS A 50 6.49 14.79 8.99
CA CYS A 50 7.09 13.55 9.49
C CYS A 50 6.08 12.38 9.55
N TYR A 51 4.78 12.68 9.62
CA TYR A 51 3.73 11.68 9.51
C TYR A 51 3.82 10.91 8.19
N LYS A 52 4.11 11.59 7.06
CA LYS A 52 4.26 10.94 5.75
C LYS A 52 5.42 9.95 5.73
N ALA A 53 6.56 10.35 6.29
CA ALA A 53 7.72 9.47 6.40
C ALA A 53 7.39 8.21 7.23
N ALA A 54 6.80 8.39 8.43
CA ALA A 54 6.40 7.28 9.28
C ALA A 54 5.38 6.35 8.59
N TRP A 55 4.41 6.93 7.88
CA TRP A 55 3.43 6.19 7.11
C TRP A 55 4.08 5.34 6.01
N LEU A 56 5.06 5.88 5.28
CA LEU A 56 5.78 5.14 4.24
C LEU A 56 6.55 3.96 4.81
N PHE A 57 7.37 4.20 5.86
CA PHE A 57 8.16 3.13 6.47
C PHE A 57 7.28 2.01 7.04
N LYS A 58 6.17 2.35 7.72
CA LYS A 58 5.19 1.35 8.18
C LYS A 58 4.74 0.47 7.01
N ASN A 59 4.24 1.09 5.95
CA ASN A 59 3.62 0.36 4.85
C ASN A 59 4.64 -0.44 4.04
N LEU A 60 5.87 0.02 3.90
CA LEU A 60 6.93 -0.74 3.24
C LEU A 60 7.33 -1.97 4.08
N LEU A 61 7.68 -1.77 5.36
CA LEU A 61 8.20 -2.84 6.22
C LEU A 61 7.15 -3.89 6.53
N GLU A 62 5.90 -3.50 6.82
CA GLU A 62 4.85 -4.47 7.14
C GLU A 62 4.38 -5.29 5.94
N ASN A 63 4.72 -4.89 4.70
CA ASN A 63 4.23 -5.55 3.49
C ASN A 63 5.36 -6.08 2.59
N GLU A 64 6.63 -5.99 2.98
CA GLU A 64 7.78 -6.35 2.14
C GLU A 64 7.79 -7.83 1.73
N GLU A 65 7.33 -8.72 2.61
CA GLU A 65 7.25 -10.16 2.30
C GLU A 65 6.08 -10.46 1.35
N ALA A 66 5.02 -9.65 1.44
CA ALA A 66 3.80 -9.89 0.70
C ALA A 66 3.84 -9.27 -0.70
N LEU A 67 4.31 -8.04 -0.85
CA LEU A 67 4.25 -7.28 -2.09
C LEU A 67 5.64 -7.17 -2.70
N GLN A 68 5.78 -7.47 -3.99
CA GLN A 68 7.08 -7.46 -4.68
C GLN A 68 7.54 -6.06 -5.07
N GLY A 69 6.70 -5.05 -4.85
CA GLY A 69 7.02 -3.66 -5.13
C GLY A 69 5.87 -2.74 -4.76
N ILE A 70 6.24 -1.57 -4.24
CA ILE A 70 5.32 -0.50 -3.86
C ILE A 70 5.90 0.78 -4.41
N ALA A 71 5.28 1.32 -5.46
CA ALA A 71 5.67 2.58 -6.07
C ALA A 71 4.98 3.75 -5.36
N TYR A 72 5.79 4.70 -4.90
CA TYR A 72 5.32 5.89 -4.22
C TYR A 72 4.74 6.91 -5.22
N PHE A 73 3.59 7.49 -4.89
CA PHE A 73 2.91 8.54 -5.65
C PHE A 73 2.74 9.82 -4.81
#